data_AF-A0A524MQM9-F1
#
_entry.id   AF-A0A524MQM9-F1
#
_cell.length_a   1.000
_cell.length_b   1.000
_cell.length_c   1.000
_cell.angle_alpha   90.00
_cell.angle_beta   90.00
_cell.angle_gamma   90.00
#
_symmetry.space_group_name_H-M   'P 1'
#
loop_
_entity.id
_entity.type
_entity.pdbx_description
1 polymer ?
#
loop_
_entity_poly.entity_id
_entity_poly.type
_entity_poly.pdbx_seq_one_letter_code
_entity_poly.pdbx_strand_id
1 'polypeptide(L)'
;LAKAEKKTKSALQKQADSHFNMAVLYVRTGLHKEAEKEFLDILRLDSSAADVHYNLAILYDRYLKDKRSAVKHYKKYLAISPYSADAKQVRLWLMEAEMEIF
;
A
#
# COMPACT_ATOMS: atom_id res chain seq x y z
N LEU A 1 5.77 -15.46 -28.46
CA LEU A 1 6.08 -14.25 -27.66
C LEU A 1 4.91 -13.89 -26.73
N ALA A 2 3.71 -13.58 -27.24
CA ALA A 2 2.53 -13.23 -26.42
C ALA A 2 2.11 -14.25 -25.32
N LYS A 3 2.26 -15.56 -25.56
CA LYS A 3 1.91 -16.60 -24.58
C LYS A 3 2.91 -16.69 -23.41
N ALA A 4 4.18 -16.36 -23.66
CA ALA A 4 5.21 -16.32 -22.63
C ALA A 4 5.05 -15.07 -21.74
N GLU A 5 4.80 -13.90 -22.35
CA GLU A 5 4.51 -12.66 -21.63
C GLU A 5 3.25 -12.75 -20.77
N LYS A 6 2.17 -13.36 -21.28
CA LYS A 6 0.94 -13.61 -20.51
C LYS A 6 1.17 -14.53 -19.31
N LYS A 7 1.99 -15.57 -19.49
CA LYS A 7 2.35 -16.52 -18.41
C LYS A 7 3.22 -15.83 -17.35
N THR A 8 4.19 -15.01 -17.77
CA THR A 8 5.03 -14.22 -16.85
C THR A 8 4.21 -13.19 -16.09
N LYS A 9 3.33 -12.43 -16.76
CA LYS A 9 2.42 -11.48 -16.10
C LYS A 9 1.51 -12.17 -15.07
N SER A 10 1.01 -13.36 -15.40
CA SER A 10 0.20 -14.16 -14.47
C SER A 10 1.00 -14.67 -13.26
N ALA A 11 2.27 -15.04 -13.45
CA ALA A 11 3.13 -15.45 -12.35
C ALA A 11 3.47 -14.27 -11.42
N LEU A 12 3.77 -13.10 -11.99
CA LEU A 12 4.01 -11.87 -11.24
C LEU A 12 2.77 -11.42 -10.46
N GLN A 13 1.58 -11.55 -11.04
CA GLN A 13 0.33 -11.27 -10.33
C GLN A 13 0.15 -12.18 -9.12
N LYS A 14 0.31 -13.50 -9.30
CA LYS A 14 0.19 -14.46 -8.18
C LYS A 14 1.22 -14.20 -7.08
N GLN A 15 2.43 -13.80 -7.47
CA GLN A 15 3.46 -13.41 -6.53
C GLN A 15 3.04 -12.17 -5.74
N ALA A 16 2.55 -11.12 -6.41
CA ALA A 16 2.03 -9.91 -5.76
C ALA A 16 0.88 -10.23 -4.78
N ASP A 17 -0.07 -11.08 -5.19
CA ASP A 17 -1.19 -11.49 -4.33
C ASP A 17 -0.71 -12.25 -3.07
N SER A 18 0.33 -13.09 -3.20
CA SER A 18 0.95 -13.79 -2.07
C SER A 18 1.64 -12.83 -1.11
N HIS A 19 2.44 -11.90 -1.62
CA HIS A 19 3.08 -10.86 -0.82
C HIS A 19 2.04 -10.00 -0.11
N PHE A 20 0.92 -9.67 -0.78
CA PHE A 20 -0.15 -8.88 -0.19
C PHE A 20 -0.79 -9.59 1.01
N ASN A 21 -1.13 -10.86 0.86
CA ASN A 21 -1.72 -11.65 1.94
C ASN A 21 -0.76 -11.81 3.13
N MET A 22 0.53 -12.00 2.86
CA MET A 22 1.58 -12.03 3.91
C MET A 22 1.69 -10.70 4.63
N ALA A 23 1.71 -9.58 3.90
CA ALA A 23 1.76 -8.25 4.47
C ALA A 23 0.58 -7.99 5.41
N VAL A 24 -0.66 -8.29 4.98
CA VAL A 24 -1.86 -8.15 5.80
C VAL A 24 -1.80 -9.04 7.04
N LEU A 25 -1.32 -10.28 6.93
CA LEU A 25 -1.12 -11.15 8.07
C LEU A 25 -0.12 -10.54 9.06
N TYR A 26 1.02 -10.05 8.57
CA TYR A 26 2.03 -9.39 9.39
C TYR A 26 1.51 -8.13 10.09
N VAL A 27 0.66 -7.32 9.44
CA VAL A 27 -0.02 -6.20 10.11
C VAL A 27 -0.86 -6.69 11.29
N ARG A 28 -1.64 -7.76 11.07
CA ARG A 28 -2.54 -8.34 12.09
C ARG A 28 -1.79 -8.99 13.26
N THR A 29 -0.58 -9.49 13.03
CA THR A 29 0.25 -10.15 14.05
C THR A 29 1.25 -9.21 14.73
N GLY A 30 1.25 -7.92 14.40
CA GLY A 30 2.16 -6.93 15.01
C GLY A 30 3.55 -6.87 14.37
N LEU A 31 3.80 -7.64 13.32
CA LEU A 31 5.07 -7.70 12.59
C LEU A 31 5.13 -6.58 11.54
N HIS A 32 5.10 -5.33 12.01
CA HIS A 32 4.89 -4.16 11.15
C HIS A 32 6.03 -3.89 10.17
N LYS A 33 7.28 -4.24 10.51
CA LYS A 33 8.43 -4.05 9.62
C LYS A 33 8.49 -5.10 8.51
N GLU A 34 8.06 -6.32 8.81
CA GLU A 34 7.88 -7.37 7.84
C GLU A 34 6.74 -7.02 6.88
N ALA A 35 5.61 -6.53 7.41
CA ALA A 35 4.51 -6.04 6.57
C ALA A 35 4.95 -4.91 5.61
N GLU A 36 5.72 -3.95 6.12
CA GLU A 36 6.28 -2.85 5.32
C GLU A 36 7.11 -3.39 4.16
N LYS A 37 8.01 -4.33 4.44
CA LYS A 37 8.85 -4.97 3.42
C LYS A 37 8.00 -5.67 2.34
N GLU A 38 7.04 -6.49 2.74
CA GLU A 38 6.17 -7.21 1.80
C GLU A 38 5.39 -6.27 0.89
N PHE A 39 4.84 -5.17 1.43
CA PHE A 39 4.17 -4.17 0.60
C PHE A 39 5.12 -3.43 -0.35
N LEU A 40 6.31 -3.06 0.12
CA LEU A 40 7.32 -2.40 -0.73
C LEU A 40 7.79 -3.33 -1.87
N ASP A 41 7.86 -4.64 -1.61
CA ASP A 41 8.18 -5.64 -2.62
C ASP A 41 7.12 -5.68 -3.74
N ILE A 42 5.83 -5.55 -3.39
CA ILE A 42 4.75 -5.43 -4.39
C ILE A 42 4.91 -4.14 -5.20
N LEU A 43 5.22 -3.01 -4.55
CA LEU A 43 5.42 -1.73 -5.27
C LEU A 43 6.64 -1.74 -6.21
N ARG A 44 7.61 -2.65 -6.01
CA ARG A 44 8.69 -2.86 -7.00
C ARG A 44 8.20 -3.54 -8.28
N LEU A 45 7.12 -4.32 -8.21
CA LEU A 45 6.49 -4.98 -9.36
C LEU A 45 5.43 -4.08 -10.00
N ASP A 46 4.60 -3.43 -9.19
CA ASP A 46 3.60 -2.46 -9.62
C ASP A 46 3.60 -1.23 -8.71
N SER A 47 4.31 -0.19 -9.15
CA SER A 47 4.39 1.09 -8.44
C SER A 47 3.06 1.88 -8.41
N SER A 48 2.03 1.40 -9.11
CA SER A 48 0.69 2.01 -9.18
C SER A 48 -0.39 1.19 -8.46
N ALA A 49 0.00 0.17 -7.69
CA ALA A 49 -0.93 -0.61 -6.88
C ALA A 49 -1.56 0.26 -5.77
N ALA A 50 -2.76 0.77 -6.03
CA ALA A 50 -3.44 1.72 -5.14
C ALA A 50 -3.73 1.09 -3.77
N ASP A 51 -4.26 -0.11 -3.74
CA ASP A 51 -4.52 -0.91 -2.54
C ASP A 51 -3.27 -1.07 -1.66
N VAL A 52 -2.09 -1.27 -2.26
CA VAL A 52 -0.82 -1.34 -1.52
C VAL A 52 -0.45 0.03 -0.92
N HIS A 53 -0.63 1.12 -1.68
CA HIS A 53 -0.44 2.47 -1.13
C HIS A 53 -1.41 2.77 0.02
N TYR A 54 -2.67 2.34 -0.07
CA TYR A 54 -3.64 2.47 1.01
C TYR A 54 -3.19 1.75 2.29
N ASN A 55 -2.80 0.47 2.16
CA ASN A 55 -2.37 -0.32 3.30
C ASN A 55 -1.06 0.17 3.92
N LEU A 56 -0.08 0.57 3.11
CA LEU A 56 1.16 1.18 3.61
C LEU A 56 0.88 2.48 4.37
N ALA A 57 -0.04 3.32 3.87
CA ALA A 57 -0.37 4.56 4.56
C ALA A 57 -0.94 4.29 5.96
N ILE A 58 -1.88 3.35 6.07
CA ILE A 58 -2.45 2.91 7.37
C ILE A 58 -1.38 2.29 8.26
N LEU A 59 -0.49 1.46 7.70
CA LEU A 59 0.62 0.83 8.42
C LEU A 59 1.51 1.89 9.08
N TYR A 60 1.94 2.88 8.29
CA TYR A 60 2.78 3.98 8.77
C TYR A 60 2.07 4.85 9.80
N ASP A 61 0.82 5.22 9.54
CA ASP A 61 0.03 6.13 10.37
C ASP A 61 -0.28 5.52 11.74
N ARG A 62 -0.84 4.30 11.73
CA ARG A 62 -1.42 3.70 12.93
C ARG A 62 -0.43 2.91 13.75
N TYR A 63 0.51 2.23 13.11
CA TYR A 63 1.36 1.24 13.79
C TYR A 63 2.81 1.71 13.92
N LEU A 64 3.40 2.26 12.84
CA LEU A 64 4.79 2.74 12.88
C LEU A 64 4.94 4.19 13.37
N LYS A 65 3.83 4.92 13.49
CA LYS A 65 3.79 6.33 13.92
C LYS A 65 4.66 7.26 13.05
N ASP A 66 4.80 6.92 11.77
CA ASP A 66 5.52 7.74 10.78
C ASP A 66 4.51 8.48 9.90
N LYS A 67 4.09 9.65 10.37
CA LYS A 67 3.10 10.50 9.69
C LYS A 67 3.59 10.97 8.31
N ARG A 68 4.90 11.20 8.15
CA ARG A 68 5.47 11.65 6.86
C ARG A 68 5.32 10.58 5.80
N SER A 69 5.64 9.34 6.14
CA SER A 69 5.46 8.19 5.23
C SER A 69 3.97 7.92 4.97
N ALA A 70 3.10 8.03 5.99
CA ALA A 70 1.66 7.92 5.82
C ALA A 70 1.11 8.92 4.79
N VAL A 71 1.43 10.22 4.95
CA VAL A 71 1.02 11.29 4.02
C VAL A 71 1.45 11.01 2.59
N LYS A 72 2.71 10.55 2.40
CA LYS A 72 3.23 10.18 1.07
C LYS A 72 2.35 9.10 0.42
N HIS A 73 1.99 8.06 1.16
CA HIS A 73 1.23 6.93 0.63
C HIS A 73 -0.26 7.25 0.45
N TYR A 74 -0.89 8.02 1.35
CA TYR A 74 -2.26 8.52 1.16
C TYR A 74 -2.38 9.40 -0.10
N LYS A 75 -1.41 10.30 -0.34
CA LYS A 75 -1.37 11.12 -1.56
C LYS A 75 -1.27 10.26 -2.81
N LYS A 76 -0.42 9.22 -2.81
CA LYS A 76 -0.30 8.29 -3.93
C LYS A 76 -1.59 7.52 -4.19
N TYR A 77 -2.23 6.97 -3.15
CA TYR A 77 -3.53 6.31 -3.27
C TYR A 77 -4.57 7.22 -3.94
N LEU A 78 -4.73 8.45 -3.44
CA LEU A 78 -5.70 9.41 -3.97
C LEU A 78 -5.38 9.89 -5.38
N ALA A 79 -4.11 9.89 -5.78
CA ALA A 79 -3.71 10.21 -7.15
C ALA A 79 -4.10 9.10 -8.14
N ILE A 80 -4.06 7.83 -7.71
CA ILE A 80 -4.39 6.67 -8.55
C ILE A 80 -5.91 6.41 -8.54
N SER A 81 -6.54 6.51 -7.37
CA SER A 81 -7.95 6.16 -7.13
C SER A 81 -8.74 7.32 -6.47
N PRO A 82 -8.86 8.49 -7.12
CA PRO A 82 -9.47 9.68 -6.51
C PRO A 82 -10.96 9.54 -6.16
N TYR A 83 -11.66 8.59 -6.80
CA TYR A 83 -13.11 8.39 -6.66
C TYR A 83 -13.47 7.01 -6.09
N SER A 84 -12.52 6.29 -5.46
CA SER A 84 -12.82 5.03 -4.78
C SER A 84 -13.74 5.25 -3.58
N ALA A 85 -14.37 4.16 -3.10
CA ALA A 85 -15.21 4.18 -1.91
C ALA A 85 -14.47 4.74 -0.69
N ASP A 86 -13.18 4.40 -0.53
CA ASP A 86 -12.36 4.84 0.60
C ASP A 86 -11.78 6.26 0.41
N ALA A 87 -11.87 6.86 -0.78
CA ALA A 87 -11.21 8.13 -1.08
C ALA A 87 -11.62 9.26 -0.13
N LYS A 88 -12.90 9.32 0.28
CA LYS A 88 -13.35 10.32 1.25
C LYS A 88 -12.67 10.13 2.61
N GLN A 89 -12.61 8.89 3.09
CA GLN A 89 -11.98 8.55 4.37
C GLN A 89 -10.46 8.80 4.32
N VAL A 90 -9.81 8.45 3.22
CA VAL A 90 -8.37 8.69 3.04
C VAL A 90 -8.04 10.18 3.02
N ARG A 91 -8.89 11.03 2.45
CA ARG A 91 -8.71 12.49 2.52
C ARG A 91 -8.77 13.01 3.96
N LEU A 92 -9.63 12.43 4.80
CA LEU A 92 -9.71 12.78 6.23
C LEU A 92 -8.42 12.37 6.96
N TRP A 93 -7.98 11.12 6.80
CA TRP A 93 -6.72 10.67 7.42
C TRP A 93 -5.49 11.43 6.91
N LEU A 94 -5.48 11.80 5.62
CA LEU A 94 -4.44 12.65 5.07
C LEU A 94 -4.40 14.01 5.77
N MET A 95 -5.55 14.66 5.93
CA MET A 95 -5.64 15.97 6.61
C MET A 95 -5.20 15.87 8.07
N GLU A 96 -5.65 14.85 8.79
CA GLU A 96 -5.23 14.58 10.19
C GLU A 96 -3.71 14.37 10.28
N ALA A 97 -3.16 13.50 9.43
CA ALA A 97 -1.74 13.21 9.43
C ALA A 97 -0.89 14.43 9.03
N GLU A 98 -1.37 15.30 8.14
CA GLU A 98 -0.69 16.55 7.79
C GLU A 98 -0.67 17.55 8.94
N MET A 99 -1.77 17.66 9.71
CA MET A 99 -1.82 18.54 10.89
C MET A 99 -0.83 18.13 11.99
N GLU A 100 -0.51 16.84 12.11
CA GLU A 100 0.44 16.32 13.11
C GLU A 100 1.92 16.45 12.71
N ILE A 101 2.23 16.87 11.48
CA ILE A 101 3.62 17.04 11.01
C ILE A 101 4.16 18.46 11.29
N PHE A 102 3.27 19.42 11.57
CA PHE A 102 3.60 20.81 11.90
C PHE A 102 3.67 21.02 13.42
#